data_AF-A0A7J3U5F4-F1
#
_entry.id   AF-A0A7J3U5F4-F1
#
_cell.length_a   1.000
_cell.length_b   1.000
_cell.length_c   1.000
_cell.angle_alpha   90.00
_cell.angle_beta   90.00
_cell.angle_gamma   90.00
#
_symmetry.space_group_name_H-M   'P 1'
#
loop_
_entity.id
_entity.type
_entity.pdbx_description
1 polymer ?
#
loop_
_entity_poly.entity_id
_entity_poly.type
_entity_poly.pdbx_seq_one_letter_code
_entity_poly.pdbx_strand_id
1 'polypeptide(L)'
;MNDRIGEYASKKFPKSRRNISLMLEQGKRRHVIHALIEVDVTEGRKLIRDIKEKTGKKISFTGWMVKCIAQTISEYPEFNTFKHGRNKTVTFRDVDVALPVERIIEDNPQPMVHIIRKANEKSIEDITEEIRAAQEEQISPDAQVLGASLTRFERFALGAPMWMKRLLLWIFRDNAFLRKKHL
;
A
#
# COMPACT_ATOMS: atom_id res chain seq x y z
N MET A 1 39.45 8.49 -32.35
CA MET A 1 38.29 7.59 -32.10
C MET A 1 37.13 8.51 -31.77
N ASN A 2 36.21 8.74 -32.72
CA ASN A 2 35.07 9.65 -32.50
C ASN A 2 34.24 9.08 -31.35
N ASP A 3 34.09 9.86 -30.28
CA ASP A 3 33.27 9.47 -29.14
C ASP A 3 31.82 9.27 -29.62
N ARG A 4 31.36 8.02 -29.55
CA ARG A 4 30.03 7.60 -30.01
C ARG A 4 28.93 7.93 -28.99
N ILE A 5 29.28 8.45 -27.82
CA ILE A 5 28.34 8.65 -26.72
C ILE A 5 27.47 9.90 -26.95
N GLY A 6 28.01 10.94 -27.60
CA GLY A 6 27.29 12.20 -27.81
C GLY A 6 27.06 12.99 -26.52
N GLU A 7 26.18 13.98 -26.58
CA GLU A 7 25.86 14.84 -25.43
C GLU A 7 24.90 14.15 -24.45
N TYR A 8 25.17 14.28 -23.15
CA TYR A 8 24.32 13.72 -22.10
C TYR A 8 24.16 14.65 -20.91
N ALA A 9 23.02 14.54 -20.23
CA ALA A 9 22.77 15.19 -18.95
C ALA A 9 22.59 14.12 -17.86
N SER A 10 23.22 14.33 -16.71
CA SER A 10 23.08 13.45 -15.55
C SER A 10 22.26 14.14 -14.45
N LYS A 11 21.43 13.37 -13.76
CA LYS A 11 20.68 13.81 -12.56
C LYS A 11 20.86 12.80 -11.43
N LYS A 12 20.93 13.29 -10.20
CA LYS A 12 21.00 12.42 -9.02
C LYS A 12 19.69 11.65 -8.87
N PHE A 13 19.78 10.33 -8.69
CA PHE A 13 18.60 9.52 -8.38
C PHE A 13 18.06 9.89 -6.97
N PRO A 14 16.81 10.39 -6.84
CA PRO A 14 16.30 10.91 -5.57
C PRO A 14 16.28 9.87 -4.44
N LYS A 15 16.41 10.32 -3.19
CA LYS A 15 16.41 9.44 -2.01
C LYS A 15 15.10 8.63 -1.90
N SER A 16 13.95 9.25 -2.15
CA SER A 16 12.65 8.57 -2.14
C SER A 16 12.58 7.44 -3.17
N ARG A 17 13.07 7.69 -4.39
CA ARG A 17 13.13 6.69 -5.47
C ARG A 17 14.10 5.54 -5.16
N ARG A 18 15.22 5.80 -4.48
CA ARG A 18 16.12 4.75 -3.95
C ARG A 18 15.41 3.87 -2.93
N ASN A 19 14.65 4.46 -2.02
CA ASN A 19 13.88 3.71 -1.02
C ASN A 19 12.78 2.85 -1.68
N ILE A 20 12.06 3.39 -2.66
CA ILE A 20 11.07 2.63 -3.44
C ILE A 20 11.74 1.46 -4.18
N SER A 21 12.86 1.72 -4.86
CA SER A 21 13.63 0.69 -5.57
C SER A 21 14.07 -0.44 -4.62
N LEU A 22 14.50 -0.10 -3.41
CA LEU A 22 14.86 -1.08 -2.38
C LEU A 22 13.66 -1.92 -1.93
N MET A 23 12.47 -1.32 -1.75
CA MET A 23 11.24 -2.06 -1.42
C MET A 23 10.83 -3.02 -2.54
N LEU A 24 10.89 -2.56 -3.80
CA LEU A 24 10.62 -3.39 -4.98
C LEU A 24 11.61 -4.56 -5.10
N GLU A 25 12.89 -4.34 -4.79
CA GLU A 25 13.91 -5.41 -4.74
C GLU A 25 13.52 -6.51 -3.75
N GLN A 26 12.95 -6.15 -2.59
CA GLN A 26 12.46 -7.14 -1.62
C GLN A 26 11.19 -7.85 -2.10
N GLY A 27 10.28 -7.13 -2.76
CA GLY A 27 9.06 -7.71 -3.35
C GLY A 27 9.38 -8.80 -4.36
N LYS A 28 10.39 -8.57 -5.22
CA LYS A 28 10.86 -9.53 -6.25
C LYS A 28 11.35 -10.87 -5.70
N ARG A 29 11.74 -10.93 -4.42
CA ARG A 29 12.22 -12.18 -3.80
C ARG A 29 11.10 -13.12 -3.39
N ARG A 30 9.84 -12.72 -3.51
CA ARG A 30 8.68 -13.56 -3.20
C ARG A 30 8.34 -14.44 -4.39
N HIS A 31 7.97 -15.69 -4.12
CA HIS A 31 7.36 -16.57 -5.11
C HIS A 31 5.91 -16.15 -5.29
N VAL A 32 5.66 -15.32 -6.30
CA VAL A 32 4.33 -14.78 -6.61
C VAL A 32 3.72 -15.60 -7.75
N ILE A 33 2.53 -16.14 -7.51
CA ILE A 33 1.68 -16.72 -8.56
C ILE A 33 0.71 -15.62 -9.00
N HIS A 34 0.62 -15.41 -10.31
CA HIS A 34 -0.30 -14.43 -10.89
C HIS A 34 -1.52 -15.17 -11.42
N ALA A 35 -2.71 -14.69 -11.06
CA ALA A 35 -3.98 -15.18 -11.58
C ALA A 35 -4.75 -14.00 -12.19
N LEU A 36 -5.31 -14.21 -13.38
CA LEU A 36 -6.23 -13.27 -14.01
C LEU A 36 -7.64 -13.81 -13.82
N ILE A 37 -8.53 -12.97 -13.33
CA ILE A 37 -9.94 -13.30 -13.12
C ILE A 37 -10.81 -12.21 -13.73
N GLU A 38 -11.99 -12.60 -14.18
CA GLU A 38 -13.06 -11.68 -14.58
C GLU A 38 -14.19 -11.80 -13.57
N VAL A 39 -14.71 -10.66 -13.12
CA VAL A 39 -15.78 -10.59 -12.12
C VAL A 39 -16.86 -9.66 -12.64
N ASP A 40 -18.08 -10.17 -12.74
CA ASP A 40 -19.24 -9.32 -13.04
C ASP A 40 -19.59 -8.46 -11.83
N VAL A 41 -19.53 -7.13 -12.03
CA VAL A 41 -19.81 -6.12 -11.00
C VAL A 41 -21.10 -5.35 -11.28
N THR A 42 -21.93 -5.81 -12.22
CA THR A 42 -23.12 -5.10 -12.70
C THR A 42 -24.07 -4.75 -11.56
N GLU A 43 -24.47 -5.74 -10.75
CA GLU A 43 -25.37 -5.51 -9.62
C GLU A 43 -24.73 -4.64 -8.54
N GLY A 44 -23.44 -4.84 -8.25
CA GLY A 44 -22.71 -3.99 -7.30
C GLY A 44 -22.72 -2.52 -7.72
N ARG A 45 -22.46 -2.23 -9.01
CA ARG A 45 -22.51 -0.87 -9.55
C ARG A 45 -23.90 -0.28 -9.57
N LYS A 46 -24.93 -1.09 -9.81
CA LYS A 46 -26.33 -0.68 -9.75
C LYS A 46 -26.71 -0.27 -8.33
N LEU A 47 -26.42 -1.10 -7.34
CA LEU A 47 -26.68 -0.81 -5.92
C LEU A 47 -26.00 0.48 -5.45
N ILE A 48 -24.73 0.70 -5.83
CA ILE A 48 -24.00 1.94 -5.50
C ILE A 48 -24.71 3.17 -6.08
N ARG A 49 -25.24 3.07 -7.29
CA ARG A 49 -25.98 4.16 -7.95
C ARG A 49 -27.32 4.42 -7.25
N ASP A 50 -28.07 3.37 -6.97
CA ASP A 50 -29.37 3.46 -6.30
C ASP A 50 -29.24 4.09 -4.91
N ILE A 51 -28.19 3.75 -4.15
CA ILE A 51 -27.90 4.36 -2.83
C ILE A 51 -27.66 5.86 -2.99
N LYS A 52 -26.88 6.27 -3.99
CA LYS A 52 -26.62 7.68 -4.27
C LYS A 52 -27.89 8.43 -4.63
N GLU A 53 -28.75 7.84 -5.47
CA GLU A 53 -30.01 8.46 -5.89
C GLU A 53 -31.02 8.58 -4.74
N LYS A 54 -31.13 7.56 -3.89
CA LYS A 54 -32.09 7.52 -2.78
C LYS A 54 -31.67 8.32 -1.55
N THR A 55 -30.36 8.38 -1.26
CA THR A 55 -29.86 8.93 0.01
C THR A 55 -28.92 10.12 -0.14
N GLY A 56 -28.46 10.41 -1.37
CA GLY A 56 -27.41 11.41 -1.63
C GLY A 56 -25.99 10.96 -1.24
N LYS A 57 -25.83 9.85 -0.50
CA LYS A 57 -24.53 9.34 -0.06
C LYS A 57 -23.73 8.80 -1.25
N LYS A 58 -22.45 9.20 -1.33
CA LYS A 58 -21.55 8.75 -2.40
C LYS A 58 -20.66 7.62 -1.90
N ILE A 59 -20.93 6.40 -2.33
CA ILE A 59 -20.05 5.25 -2.08
C ILE A 59 -18.96 5.17 -3.16
N SER A 60 -17.71 4.94 -2.74
CA SER A 60 -16.60 4.68 -3.66
C SER A 60 -16.69 3.24 -4.18
N PHE A 61 -16.58 3.05 -5.50
CA PHE A 61 -16.46 1.72 -6.09
C PHE A 61 -15.23 0.98 -5.54
N THR A 62 -14.11 1.68 -5.38
CA THR A 62 -12.91 1.12 -4.73
C THR A 62 -13.17 0.79 -3.27
N GLY A 63 -13.90 1.64 -2.54
CA GLY A 63 -14.26 1.36 -1.14
C GLY A 63 -15.14 0.11 -1.01
N TRP A 64 -16.10 -0.07 -1.91
CA TRP A 64 -16.90 -1.29 -2.01
C TRP A 64 -16.03 -2.52 -2.31
N MET A 65 -15.11 -2.45 -3.28
CA MET A 65 -14.16 -3.55 -3.56
C MET A 65 -13.29 -3.89 -2.35
N VAL A 66 -12.76 -2.89 -1.64
CA VAL A 66 -11.99 -3.07 -0.40
C VAL A 66 -12.83 -3.81 0.63
N LYS A 67 -14.11 -3.46 0.80
CA LYS A 67 -14.99 -4.15 1.75
C LYS A 67 -15.22 -5.60 1.35
N CYS A 68 -15.46 -5.89 0.07
CA CYS A 68 -15.59 -7.26 -0.42
C CYS A 68 -14.34 -8.09 -0.13
N ILE A 69 -13.16 -7.56 -0.44
CA ILE A 69 -11.88 -8.22 -0.15
C ILE A 69 -11.71 -8.44 1.36
N ALA A 70 -11.98 -7.43 2.18
CA ALA A 70 -11.82 -7.52 3.62
C ALA A 70 -12.77 -8.56 4.24
N GLN A 71 -14.00 -8.66 3.74
CA GLN A 71 -14.96 -9.68 4.14
C GLN A 71 -14.47 -11.08 3.74
N THR A 72 -14.06 -11.28 2.48
CA THR A 72 -13.53 -12.58 2.03
C THR A 72 -12.33 -13.02 2.86
N ILE A 73 -11.37 -12.14 3.14
CA ILE A 73 -10.21 -12.48 3.95
C ILE A 73 -10.59 -12.80 5.41
N SER A 74 -11.68 -12.24 5.93
CA SER A 74 -12.19 -12.59 7.26
C SER A 74 -12.81 -13.98 7.30
N GLU A 75 -13.45 -14.41 6.19
CA GLU A 75 -14.02 -15.75 6.02
C GLU A 75 -12.97 -16.82 5.72
N TYR A 76 -11.86 -16.42 5.10
CA TYR A 76 -10.70 -17.28 4.76
C TYR A 76 -9.39 -16.73 5.36
N PRO A 77 -9.20 -16.82 6.70
CA PRO A 77 -8.08 -16.18 7.40
C PRO A 77 -6.69 -16.66 6.96
N GLU A 78 -6.58 -17.84 6.35
CA GLU A 78 -5.32 -18.37 5.81
C GLU A 78 -4.64 -17.38 4.85
N PHE A 79 -5.40 -16.56 4.13
CA PHE A 79 -4.88 -15.53 3.24
C PHE A 79 -4.31 -14.30 3.97
N ASN A 80 -4.63 -14.11 5.25
CA ASN A 80 -4.06 -13.07 6.12
C ASN A 80 -2.94 -13.59 7.03
N THR A 81 -2.06 -14.43 6.47
CA THR A 81 -1.02 -15.15 7.20
C THR A 81 0.38 -14.75 6.76
N PHE A 82 1.28 -14.53 7.72
CA PHE A 82 2.68 -14.21 7.47
C PHE A 82 3.62 -15.24 8.10
N LYS A 83 4.77 -15.47 7.46
CA LYS A 83 5.87 -16.24 8.08
C LYS A 83 6.45 -15.48 9.27
N HIS A 84 6.78 -16.21 10.33
CA HIS A 84 7.44 -15.71 11.53
C HIS A 84 8.61 -16.62 11.90
N GLY A 85 9.83 -16.10 11.79
CA GLY A 85 11.05 -16.89 11.87
C GLY A 85 11.11 -17.96 10.79
N ARG A 86 11.74 -19.09 11.13
CA ARG A 86 11.97 -20.19 10.18
C ARG A 86 10.80 -21.16 10.06
N ASN A 87 10.12 -21.43 11.18
CA ASN A 87 9.23 -22.59 11.31
C ASN A 87 7.82 -22.23 11.84
N LYS A 88 7.43 -20.95 11.79
CA LYS A 88 6.09 -20.51 12.26
C LYS A 88 5.41 -19.63 11.25
N THR A 89 4.09 -19.62 11.31
CA THR A 89 3.21 -18.67 10.65
C THR A 89 2.34 -17.98 11.69
N VAL A 90 1.92 -16.76 11.39
CA VAL A 90 1.03 -15.96 12.23
C VAL A 90 -0.10 -15.45 11.36
N THR A 91 -1.33 -15.78 11.73
CA THR A 91 -2.55 -15.35 11.07
C THR A 91 -3.19 -14.22 11.86
N PHE A 92 -3.51 -13.12 11.18
CA PHE A 92 -4.15 -11.96 11.82
C PHE A 92 -5.65 -11.96 11.53
N ARG A 93 -6.45 -11.62 12.54
CA ARG A 93 -7.91 -11.44 12.37
C ARG A 93 -8.24 -10.10 11.75
N ASP A 94 -7.56 -9.04 12.18
CA ASP A 94 -7.70 -7.71 11.60
C ASP A 94 -7.18 -7.72 10.17
N VAL A 95 -8.02 -7.33 9.22
CA VAL A 95 -7.67 -7.24 7.81
C VAL A 95 -7.27 -5.80 7.49
N ASP A 96 -6.03 -5.61 7.07
CA ASP A 96 -5.56 -4.31 6.60
C ASP A 96 -5.41 -4.36 5.09
N VAL A 97 -5.88 -3.33 4.40
CA VAL A 97 -5.82 -3.26 2.93
C VAL A 97 -4.96 -2.07 2.52
N ALA A 98 -3.82 -2.37 1.91
CA ALA A 98 -2.94 -1.37 1.32
C ALA A 98 -3.43 -1.00 -0.09
N LEU A 99 -3.70 0.28 -0.30
CA LEU A 99 -4.24 0.82 -1.54
C LEU A 99 -3.33 1.94 -2.08
N PRO A 100 -2.88 1.90 -3.35
CA PRO A 100 -2.26 3.06 -3.97
C PRO A 100 -3.32 4.15 -4.22
N VAL A 101 -3.08 5.32 -3.66
CA VAL A 101 -3.88 6.53 -3.81
C VAL A 101 -2.99 7.58 -4.47
N GLU A 102 -3.47 8.16 -5.57
CA GLU A 102 -2.79 9.28 -6.21
C GLU A 102 -2.94 10.55 -5.36
N ARG A 103 -1.84 11.24 -5.11
CA ARG A 103 -1.78 12.49 -4.34
C ARG A 103 -0.92 13.51 -5.08
N ILE A 104 -1.24 14.80 -4.91
CA ILE A 104 -0.48 15.89 -5.53
C ILE A 104 0.61 16.36 -4.55
N ILE A 105 1.87 16.31 -4.99
CA ILE A 105 3.03 16.88 -4.27
C ILE A 105 3.76 17.80 -5.22
N GLU A 106 3.97 19.07 -4.85
CA GLU A 106 4.66 20.04 -5.70
C GLU A 106 4.11 20.02 -7.15
N ASP A 107 2.77 20.07 -7.27
CA ASP A 107 2.01 20.04 -8.53
C ASP A 107 2.19 18.76 -9.40
N ASN A 108 2.81 17.71 -8.84
CA ASN A 108 3.02 16.44 -9.53
C ASN A 108 2.18 15.32 -8.88
N PRO A 109 1.33 14.62 -9.65
CA PRO A 109 0.62 13.44 -9.14
C PRO A 109 1.60 12.30 -8.87
N GLN A 110 1.54 11.74 -7.66
CA GLN A 110 2.38 10.64 -7.23
C GLN A 110 1.53 9.56 -6.53
N PRO A 111 1.69 8.27 -6.89
CA PRO A 111 1.01 7.19 -6.19
C PRO A 111 1.65 6.98 -4.82
N MET A 112 0.83 7.02 -3.78
CA MET A 112 1.22 6.72 -2.41
C MET A 112 0.40 5.57 -1.85
N VAL A 113 1.03 4.70 -1.07
CA VAL A 113 0.30 3.62 -0.40
C VAL A 113 -0.40 4.20 0.83
N HIS A 114 -1.74 4.08 0.86
CA HIS A 114 -2.56 4.30 2.05
C HIS A 114 -3.01 2.94 2.60
N ILE A 115 -2.92 2.73 3.92
CA ILE A 115 -3.30 1.46 4.55
C ILE A 115 -4.59 1.65 5.33
N ILE A 116 -5.66 1.03 4.85
CA ILE A 116 -6.95 0.99 5.53
C ILE A 116 -6.87 -0.09 6.60
N ARG A 117 -6.59 0.32 7.83
CA ARG A 117 -6.48 -0.58 8.99
C ARG A 117 -7.85 -1.14 9.37
N LYS A 118 -7.92 -2.42 9.77
CA LYS A 118 -9.15 -3.10 10.23
C LYS A 118 -10.34 -2.91 9.26
N ALA A 119 -10.07 -3.02 7.96
CA ALA A 119 -11.05 -2.84 6.90
C ALA A 119 -12.26 -3.79 7.03
N ASN A 120 -12.07 -4.95 7.65
CA ASN A 120 -13.15 -5.89 7.94
C ASN A 120 -14.16 -5.35 8.97
N GLU A 121 -13.71 -4.52 9.92
CA GLU A 121 -14.56 -3.90 10.96
C GLU A 121 -15.27 -2.62 10.47
N LYS A 122 -14.78 -2.01 9.38
CA LYS A 122 -15.30 -0.73 8.86
C LYS A 122 -16.51 -0.89 7.96
N SER A 123 -17.40 0.10 7.95
CA SER A 123 -18.47 0.19 6.95
C SER A 123 -17.92 0.62 5.58
N ILE A 124 -18.72 0.48 4.53
CA ILE A 124 -18.32 0.90 3.17
C ILE A 124 -18.19 2.42 3.11
N GLU A 125 -19.02 3.12 3.87
CA GLU A 125 -19.02 4.56 4.06
C GLU A 125 -17.72 5.03 4.72
N ASP A 126 -17.33 4.42 5.85
CA ASP A 126 -16.08 4.76 6.55
C ASP A 126 -14.87 4.57 5.63
N ILE A 127 -14.83 3.44 4.91
CA ILE A 127 -13.77 3.15 3.94
C ILE A 127 -13.76 4.19 2.82
N THR A 128 -14.94 4.60 2.34
CA THR A 128 -15.06 5.62 1.30
C THR A 128 -14.54 6.97 1.77
N GLU A 129 -14.96 7.41 2.96
CA GLU A 129 -14.52 8.67 3.56
C GLU A 129 -13.01 8.67 3.82
N GLU A 130 -12.46 7.56 4.32
CA GLU A 130 -11.02 7.41 4.53
C GLU A 130 -10.22 7.51 3.21
N ILE A 131 -10.71 6.89 2.12
CA ILE A 131 -10.08 7.00 0.80
C ILE A 131 -10.12 8.46 0.31
N ARG A 132 -11.23 9.18 0.52
CA ARG A 132 -11.33 10.61 0.11
C ARG A 132 -10.41 11.49 0.93
N ALA A 133 -10.38 11.31 2.25
CA ALA A 133 -9.47 12.04 3.14
C ALA A 133 -8.00 11.79 2.74
N ALA A 134 -7.65 10.55 2.41
CA ALA A 134 -6.31 10.20 1.93
C ALA A 134 -5.95 10.87 0.59
N GLN A 135 -6.91 11.18 -0.28
CA GLN A 135 -6.66 11.90 -1.54
C GLN A 135 -6.38 13.39 -1.31
N GLU A 136 -7.05 13.99 -0.33
CA GLU A 136 -6.97 15.43 -0.04
C GLU A 136 -5.83 15.79 0.93
N GLU A 137 -5.31 14.82 1.68
CA GLU A 137 -4.24 15.02 2.65
C GLU A 137 -2.92 15.45 1.97
N GLN A 138 -2.46 16.66 2.31
CA GLN A 138 -1.18 17.20 1.88
C GLN A 138 -0.02 16.49 2.59
N ILE A 139 0.89 15.89 1.81
CA ILE A 139 2.03 15.15 2.33
C ILE A 139 3.34 15.90 2.09
N SER A 140 4.19 15.96 3.12
CA SER A 140 5.58 16.41 2.99
C SER A 140 6.39 15.45 2.10
N PRO A 141 7.30 15.93 1.23
CA PRO A 141 8.10 15.09 0.31
C PRO A 141 8.82 13.89 0.96
N ASP A 142 9.15 13.98 2.25
CA ASP A 142 9.87 12.93 3.00
C ASP A 142 9.04 11.68 3.34
N ALA A 143 7.70 11.75 3.21
CA ALA A 143 6.77 10.66 3.57
C ALA A 143 6.32 9.78 2.39
N GLN A 144 6.92 9.95 1.20
CA GLN A 144 6.55 9.27 -0.05
C GLN A 144 6.56 7.72 -0.02
N VAL A 145 7.16 7.08 0.98
CA VAL A 145 7.35 5.61 0.99
C VAL A 145 6.35 4.84 1.85
N LEU A 146 5.86 5.41 2.96
CA LEU A 146 5.01 4.70 3.93
C LEU A 146 3.77 5.50 4.41
N GLY A 147 3.45 6.60 3.74
CA GLY A 147 2.28 7.43 4.08
C GLY A 147 2.55 8.49 5.15
N ALA A 148 1.51 9.25 5.49
CA ALA A 148 1.61 10.55 6.17
C ALA A 148 2.12 10.51 7.62
N SER A 149 2.04 9.38 8.32
CA SER A 149 2.43 9.29 9.74
C SER A 149 3.59 8.32 9.97
N LEU A 150 4.78 8.67 9.45
CA LEU A 150 5.99 7.90 9.71
C LEU A 150 6.29 7.84 11.22
N THR A 151 6.31 6.65 11.80
CA THR A 151 6.76 6.45 13.18
C THR A 151 8.22 6.89 13.35
N ARG A 152 8.66 7.22 14.59
CA ARG A 152 10.06 7.63 14.83
C ARG A 152 11.06 6.60 14.29
N PHE A 153 10.71 5.32 14.40
CA PHE A 153 11.50 4.22 13.86
C PHE A 153 11.55 4.24 12.32
N GLU A 154 10.42 4.47 11.64
CA GLU A 154 10.37 4.52 10.18
C GLU A 154 11.17 5.70 9.62
N ARG A 155 11.11 6.88 10.25
CA ARG A 155 11.93 8.03 9.86
C ARG A 155 13.42 7.71 9.98
N PHE A 156 13.82 7.09 11.09
CA PHE A 156 15.20 6.63 11.28
C PHE A 156 15.60 5.62 10.20
N ALA A 157 14.76 4.62 9.94
CA ALA A 157 15.02 3.60 8.92
C ALA A 157 15.15 4.20 7.51
N LEU A 158 14.33 5.21 7.16
CA LEU A 158 14.41 5.91 5.87
C LEU A 158 15.66 6.79 5.75
N GLY A 159 16.19 7.32 6.86
CA GLY A 159 17.43 8.09 6.90
C GLY A 159 18.71 7.26 6.91
N ALA A 160 18.62 5.99 7.31
CA ALA A 160 19.78 5.12 7.51
C ALA A 160 20.56 4.81 6.21
N PRO A 161 21.88 4.53 6.30
CA PRO A 161 22.67 4.00 5.19
C PRO A 161 22.09 2.73 4.56
N MET A 162 22.37 2.50 3.27
CA MET A 162 21.77 1.41 2.49
C MET A 162 22.02 0.01 3.08
N TRP A 163 23.20 -0.24 3.66
CA TRP A 163 23.51 -1.53 4.28
C TRP A 163 22.64 -1.81 5.51
N MET A 164 22.39 -0.78 6.34
CA MET A 164 21.48 -0.90 7.50
C MET A 164 20.05 -1.13 7.04
N LYS A 165 19.58 -0.38 6.03
CA LYS A 165 18.24 -0.59 5.46
C LYS A 165 18.04 -2.01 4.96
N ARG A 166 19.04 -2.57 4.28
CA ARG A 166 19.02 -3.97 3.82
C ARG A 166 18.95 -4.96 5.00
N LEU A 167 19.72 -4.71 6.05
CA LEU A 167 19.68 -5.52 7.27
C LEU A 167 18.31 -5.44 7.96
N LEU A 168 17.77 -4.24 8.13
CA LEU A 168 16.44 -4.02 8.71
C LEU A 168 15.36 -4.73 7.88
N LEU A 169 15.38 -4.60 6.56
CA LEU A 169 14.43 -5.29 5.69
C LEU A 169 14.53 -6.81 5.77
N TRP A 170 15.74 -7.35 5.93
CA TRP A 170 15.96 -8.77 6.14
C TRP A 170 15.35 -9.25 7.46
N ILE A 171 15.53 -8.49 8.55
CA ILE A 171 14.90 -8.78 9.86
C ILE A 171 13.37 -8.68 9.77
N PHE A 172 12.85 -7.65 9.09
CA PHE A 172 11.41 -7.42 8.92
C PHE A 172 10.75 -8.53 8.09
N ARG A 173 11.46 -9.08 7.10
CA ARG A 173 10.93 -10.07 6.17
C ARG A 173 10.29 -11.27 6.89
N ASP A 174 11.01 -11.78 7.89
CA ASP A 174 10.65 -13.00 8.60
C ASP A 174 9.98 -12.68 9.96
N ASN A 175 9.54 -11.44 10.19
CA ASN A 175 8.82 -11.06 11.41
C ASN A 175 7.41 -10.55 11.12
N ALA A 176 6.43 -11.45 11.26
CA ALA A 176 5.02 -11.15 11.06
C ALA A 176 4.49 -9.90 11.80
N PHE A 177 4.92 -9.67 13.05
CA PHE A 177 4.44 -8.53 13.85
C PHE A 177 4.99 -7.20 13.35
N LEU A 178 6.27 -7.16 12.98
CA LEU A 178 6.87 -5.96 12.39
C LEU A 178 6.23 -5.61 11.05
N ARG A 179 5.91 -6.62 10.24
CA ARG A 179 5.17 -6.43 8.99
C ARG A 179 3.78 -5.89 9.25
N LYS A 180 3.00 -6.50 10.15
CA LYS A 180 1.65 -6.02 10.49
C LYS A 180 1.65 -4.58 11.03
N LYS A 181 2.68 -4.20 11.79
CA LYS A 181 2.78 -2.89 12.42
C LYS A 181 3.16 -1.77 11.45
N HIS A 182 4.05 -2.04 10.50
CA HIS A 182 4.72 -1.02 9.68
C HIS A 182 4.41 -1.12 8.19
N LEU A 183 3.77 -2.20 7.75
CA LEU A 183 3.26 -2.43 6.39
C LEU A 183 1.76 -2.72 6.44
#